data_AF-A0A286ACZ6-F1
#
_entry.id   AF-A0A286ACZ6-F1
#
_cell.length_a   1.000
_cell.length_b   1.000
_cell.length_c   1.000
_cell.angle_alpha   90.00
_cell.angle_beta   90.00
_cell.angle_gamma   90.00
#
_symmetry.space_group_name_H-M   'P 1'
#
loop_
_entity.id
_entity.type
_entity.pdbx_description
1 polymer ?
#
loop_
_entity_poly.entity_id
_entity_poly.type
_entity_poly.pdbx_seq_one_letter_code
_entity_poly.pdbx_strand_id
1 'polypeptide(L)'
;MPAEFRIRKEDTRIDLLKKRGLSKIQLAYASRHPLGMTNYFNSLIACAYGVNSAIFFNHVSFWIKHNEERKMNYFEDRYWTYGTLEFLLDQYFPYLSVSMLRTAIDKLLDDRIIIRGNFNKHGYDQTTWYSIDNNRVKRIFDYGHIDLLIL
;
A
#
# COMPACT_ATOMS: atom_id res chain seq x y z
N MET A 1 6.06 6.68 37.66
CA MET A 1 6.73 7.25 36.47
C MET A 1 7.15 6.09 35.57
N PRO A 2 6.81 6.06 34.27
CA PRO A 2 7.35 5.04 33.38
C PRO A 2 8.86 5.28 33.25
N ALA A 3 9.65 4.20 33.32
CA ALA A 3 11.10 4.27 33.21
C ALA A 3 11.51 4.98 31.92
N GLU A 4 12.21 6.11 32.06
CA GLU A 4 12.69 6.88 30.92
C GLU A 4 13.71 6.04 30.14
N PHE A 5 13.48 5.88 28.83
CA PHE A 5 14.39 5.18 27.93
C PHE A 5 15.73 5.94 27.84
N ARG A 6 16.77 5.43 28.50
CA ARG A 6 18.11 6.02 28.44
C ARG A 6 18.80 5.68 27.11
N ILE A 7 18.87 6.66 26.22
CA ILE A 7 19.64 6.59 24.96
C ILE A 7 21.13 6.76 25.30
N ARG A 8 22.00 5.87 24.82
CA ARG A 8 23.45 5.99 24.98
C ARG A 8 24.08 6.62 23.74
N LYS A 9 25.23 7.28 23.90
CA LYS A 9 25.90 8.04 22.82
C LYS A 9 26.40 7.13 21.69
N GLU A 10 26.62 5.85 21.99
CA GLU A 10 27.14 4.81 21.11
C GLU A 10 26.06 3.97 20.39
N ASP A 11 24.77 4.16 20.71
CA ASP A 11 23.71 3.36 20.08
C ASP A 11 23.63 3.66 18.56
N THR A 12 23.68 2.61 17.73
CA THR A 12 23.43 2.78 16.29
C THR A 12 21.96 3.14 16.04
N ARG A 13 21.65 3.70 14.86
CA ARG A 13 20.26 3.96 14.45
C ARG A 13 19.36 2.72 14.62
N ILE A 14 19.88 1.53 14.28
CA ILE A 14 19.12 0.28 14.42
C ILE A 14 18.90 -0.09 15.89
N ASP A 15 19.86 0.16 16.78
CA ASP A 15 19.69 -0.08 18.21
C ASP A 15 18.66 0.85 18.83
N LEU A 16 18.64 2.12 18.40
CA LEU A 16 17.60 3.08 18.79
C LEU A 16 16.21 2.63 18.34
N LEU A 17 16.09 2.14 17.11
CA LEU A 17 14.82 1.62 16.57
C LEU A 17 14.36 0.35 17.29
N LYS A 18 15.27 -0.57 17.61
CA LYS A 18 14.96 -1.75 18.45
C LYS A 18 14.41 -1.34 19.81
N LYS A 19 15.02 -0.35 20.46
CA LYS A 19 14.55 0.19 21.75
C LYS A 19 13.14 0.80 21.66
N ARG A 20 12.73 1.29 20.48
CA ARG A 20 11.37 1.79 20.22
C ARG A 20 10.34 0.68 19.95
N GLY A 21 10.75 -0.59 20.01
CA GLY A 21 9.84 -1.73 19.85
C GLY A 21 9.57 -2.12 18.40
N LEU A 22 10.40 -1.69 17.44
CA LEU A 22 10.23 -2.11 16.05
C LEU A 22 10.43 -3.62 15.91
N SER A 23 9.53 -4.25 15.14
CA SER A 23 9.59 -5.68 14.84
C SER A 23 10.79 -6.04 13.94
N LYS A 24 11.12 -7.32 13.83
CA LYS A 24 12.18 -7.81 12.93
C LYS A 24 11.96 -7.34 11.47
N ILE A 25 10.71 -7.36 11.00
CA ILE A 25 10.34 -6.91 9.65
C ILE A 25 10.55 -5.40 9.52
N GLN A 26 10.11 -4.62 10.49
CA GLN A 26 10.30 -3.16 10.49
C GLN A 26 11.77 -2.76 10.56
N LEU A 27 12.60 -3.52 11.28
CA LEU A 27 14.04 -3.32 11.33
C LEU A 27 14.71 -3.69 10.01
N ALA A 28 14.30 -4.80 9.38
CA ALA A 28 14.79 -5.18 8.05
C ALA A 28 14.43 -4.11 7.00
N TYR A 29 13.19 -3.62 7.03
CA TYR A 29 12.74 -2.49 6.24
C TYR A 29 13.59 -1.23 6.50
N ALA A 30 13.79 -0.85 7.77
CA ALA A 30 14.54 0.34 8.13
C ALA A 30 16.03 0.28 7.74
N SER A 31 16.60 -0.92 7.59
CA SER A 31 17.94 -1.13 7.04
C SER A 31 17.98 -0.90 5.53
N ARG A 32 16.96 -1.34 4.79
CA ARG A 32 16.84 -1.13 3.33
C ARG A 32 16.45 0.32 2.98
N HIS A 33 15.70 0.97 3.87
CA HIS A 33 15.20 2.33 3.70
C HIS A 33 15.63 3.20 4.89
N PRO A 34 16.88 3.70 4.92
CA PRO A 34 17.40 4.49 6.04
C PRO A 34 16.60 5.77 6.34
N LEU A 35 15.95 6.35 5.33
CA LEU A 35 15.08 7.53 5.49
C LEU A 35 13.59 7.17 5.60
N GLY A 36 13.24 5.88 5.45
CA GLY A 36 11.86 5.43 5.27
C GLY A 36 11.29 5.81 3.90
N MET A 37 10.04 5.42 3.65
CA MET A 37 9.27 5.87 2.50
C MET A 37 8.12 6.77 2.95
N THR A 38 7.88 7.83 2.18
CA THR A 38 6.73 8.70 2.37
C THR A 38 5.52 8.12 1.65
N ASN A 39 4.38 8.04 2.34
CA ASN A 39 3.11 7.66 1.75
C ASN A 39 2.18 8.88 1.73
N TYR A 40 1.52 9.09 0.59
CA TYR A 40 0.44 10.07 0.42
C TYR A 40 -0.90 9.34 0.32
N PHE A 41 -1.99 10.04 0.63
CA PHE A 41 -3.34 9.50 0.48
C PHE A 41 -4.36 10.61 0.21
N ASN A 42 -5.46 10.24 -0.44
CA ASN A 42 -6.57 11.15 -0.67
C ASN A 42 -7.48 11.23 0.56
N SER A 43 -7.79 12.45 1.01
CA SER A 43 -8.58 12.69 2.22
C SER A 43 -10.03 12.21 2.10
N LEU A 44 -10.67 12.35 0.94
CA LEU A 44 -12.05 11.87 0.75
C LEU A 44 -12.14 10.35 0.80
N ILE A 45 -11.17 9.65 0.20
CA ILE A 45 -11.08 8.18 0.32
C ILE A 45 -10.80 7.78 1.76
N ALA A 46 -9.96 8.53 2.48
CA ALA A 46 -9.70 8.27 3.90
C ALA A 46 -10.95 8.50 4.77
N CYS A 47 -11.76 9.52 4.48
CA CYS A 47 -13.05 9.74 5.15
C CYS A 47 -14.04 8.59 4.88
N ALA A 48 -14.09 8.08 3.64
CA ALA A 48 -15.02 7.02 3.26
C ALA A 48 -14.62 5.62 3.76
N TYR A 49 -13.32 5.27 3.68
CA TYR A 49 -12.85 3.90 3.89
C TYR A 49 -11.81 3.75 5.01
N GLY A 50 -11.25 4.85 5.48
CA GLY A 50 -10.16 4.90 6.46
C GLY A 50 -8.79 5.09 5.82
N VAL A 51 -7.83 5.57 6.63
CA VAL A 51 -6.48 5.96 6.18
C VAL A 51 -5.73 4.80 5.52
N ASN A 52 -5.79 3.58 6.07
CA ASN A 52 -5.09 2.43 5.50
C ASN A 52 -5.61 2.09 4.10
N SER A 53 -6.93 2.14 3.90
CA SER A 53 -7.55 1.95 2.58
C SER A 53 -7.13 3.06 1.62
N ALA A 54 -7.12 4.32 2.07
CA ALA A 54 -6.70 5.44 1.22
C ALA A 54 -5.23 5.35 0.80
N ILE A 55 -4.34 4.90 1.69
CA ILE A 55 -2.94 4.63 1.38
C ILE A 55 -2.83 3.50 0.34
N PHE A 56 -3.54 2.39 0.54
CA PHE A 56 -3.49 1.27 -0.40
C PHE A 56 -4.06 1.65 -1.78
N PHE A 57 -5.16 2.41 -1.81
CA PHE A 57 -5.72 2.95 -3.04
C PHE A 57 -4.71 3.83 -3.79
N ASN A 58 -4.01 4.72 -3.08
CA ASN A 58 -2.99 5.57 -3.69
C ASN A 58 -1.82 4.76 -4.25
N HIS A 59 -1.40 3.71 -3.53
CA HIS A 59 -0.38 2.77 -4.03
C HIS A 59 -0.81 2.08 -5.33
N VAL A 60 -2.04 1.56 -5.38
CA VAL A 60 -2.59 0.95 -6.61
C VAL A 60 -2.65 1.96 -7.75
N SER A 61 -3.12 3.17 -7.49
CA SER A 61 -3.22 4.27 -8.47
C SER A 61 -1.85 4.60 -9.08
N PHE A 62 -0.84 4.76 -8.22
CA PHE A 62 0.53 5.02 -8.64
C PHE A 62 1.05 3.92 -9.57
N TRP A 63 0.93 2.65 -9.16
CA TRP A 63 1.46 1.54 -9.95
C TRP A 63 0.69 1.29 -11.25
N ILE A 64 -0.62 1.56 -11.28
CA ILE A 64 -1.40 1.52 -12.52
C ILE A 64 -0.87 2.53 -13.52
N LYS A 65 -0.73 3.80 -13.11
CA LYS A 65 -0.19 4.85 -14.01
C LYS A 65 1.22 4.51 -14.48
N HIS A 66 2.05 4.07 -13.56
CA HIS A 66 3.40 3.66 -13.88
C HIS A 66 3.45 2.53 -14.92
N ASN A 67 2.55 1.54 -14.80
CA ASN A 67 2.43 0.44 -15.75
C ASN A 67 1.82 0.90 -17.08
N GLU A 68 0.89 1.86 -17.06
CA GLU A 68 0.34 2.52 -18.25
C GLU A 68 1.42 3.25 -19.06
N GLU A 69 2.20 4.11 -18.41
CA GLU A 69 3.32 4.84 -19.02
C GLU A 69 4.35 3.89 -19.64
N ARG A 70 4.51 2.70 -19.04
CA ARG A 70 5.45 1.66 -19.50
C ARG A 70 4.82 0.62 -20.41
N LYS A 71 3.51 0.69 -20.66
CA LYS A 71 2.72 -0.29 -21.42
C LYS A 71 2.92 -1.73 -20.92
N MET A 72 3.02 -1.91 -19.60
CA MET A 72 3.17 -3.21 -18.94
C MET A 72 1.88 -3.62 -18.26
N ASN A 73 1.70 -4.91 -18.00
CA ASN A 73 0.59 -5.42 -17.17
C ASN A 73 -0.81 -5.01 -17.66
N TYR A 74 -0.99 -4.96 -18.97
CA TYR A 74 -2.28 -4.66 -19.60
C TYR A 74 -3.04 -5.96 -19.89
N PHE A 75 -4.18 -6.14 -19.24
CA PHE A 75 -5.05 -7.30 -19.35
C PHE A 75 -6.50 -6.86 -19.24
N GLU A 76 -7.42 -7.48 -19.99
CA GLU A 76 -8.86 -7.19 -19.90
C GLU A 76 -9.18 -5.69 -19.99
N ASP A 77 -8.59 -5.05 -21.00
CA ASP A 77 -8.74 -3.63 -21.34
C ASP A 77 -8.40 -2.64 -20.20
N ARG A 78 -7.48 -3.03 -19.32
CA ARG A 78 -6.97 -2.14 -18.27
C ARG A 78 -5.56 -2.49 -17.82
N TYR A 79 -4.95 -1.56 -17.13
CA TYR A 79 -3.68 -1.74 -16.45
C TYR A 79 -3.88 -2.27 -15.03
N TRP A 80 -2.96 -3.12 -14.61
CA TRP A 80 -3.01 -3.78 -13.30
C TRP A 80 -1.69 -3.62 -12.56
N THR A 81 -1.75 -3.71 -11.24
CA THR A 81 -0.61 -3.98 -10.37
C THR A 81 -0.85 -5.28 -9.62
N TYR A 82 0.17 -5.83 -8.98
CA TYR A 82 0.04 -7.11 -8.28
C TYR A 82 0.94 -7.20 -7.05
N GLY A 83 0.57 -8.07 -6.12
CA GLY A 83 1.38 -8.38 -4.96
C GLY A 83 0.70 -9.37 -4.02
N THR A 84 1.50 -10.19 -3.35
CA THR A 84 1.04 -10.93 -2.17
C THR A 84 0.96 -9.98 -0.97
N LEU A 85 0.14 -10.33 0.03
CA LEU A 85 0.03 -9.52 1.25
C LEU A 85 1.38 -9.40 1.96
N GLU A 86 2.15 -10.48 1.98
CA GLU A 86 3.48 -10.54 2.60
C GLU A 86 4.45 -9.58 1.90
N PHE A 87 4.48 -9.60 0.56
CA PHE A 87 5.33 -8.71 -0.22
C PHE A 87 4.93 -7.24 0.00
N LEU A 88 3.63 -6.94 -0.04
CA LEU A 88 3.12 -5.58 0.15
C LEU A 88 3.47 -5.03 1.54
N LEU A 89 3.37 -5.85 2.59
CA LEU A 89 3.75 -5.46 3.96
C LEU A 89 5.24 -5.23 4.10
N ASP A 90 6.08 -6.16 3.65
CA ASP A 90 7.54 -6.07 3.83
C ASP A 90 8.17 -4.93 3.02
N GLN A 91 7.59 -4.62 1.86
CA GLN A 91 8.13 -3.61 0.95
C GLN A 91 7.51 -2.23 1.14
N TYR A 92 6.19 -2.12 1.35
CA TYR A 92 5.48 -0.84 1.30
C TYR A 92 4.80 -0.45 2.60
N PHE A 93 4.28 -1.43 3.34
CA PHE A 93 3.43 -1.20 4.51
C PHE A 93 3.95 -1.87 5.79
N PRO A 94 5.23 -1.69 6.16
CA PRO A 94 5.83 -2.38 7.32
C PRO A 94 5.20 -1.96 8.67
N TYR A 95 4.38 -0.91 8.66
CA TYR A 95 3.66 -0.37 9.80
C TYR A 95 2.25 -0.95 9.95
N LEU A 96 1.78 -1.77 9.01
CA LEU A 96 0.49 -2.45 9.10
C LEU A 96 0.67 -3.91 9.55
N SER A 97 -0.35 -4.46 10.21
CA SER A 97 -0.47 -5.91 10.35
C SER A 97 -1.13 -6.51 9.10
N VAL A 98 -1.00 -7.84 8.93
CA VAL A 98 -1.68 -8.57 7.84
C VAL A 98 -3.19 -8.35 7.87
N SER A 99 -3.79 -8.39 9.07
CA SER A 99 -5.24 -8.16 9.24
C SER A 99 -5.63 -6.72 8.87
N MET A 100 -4.81 -5.73 9.21
CA MET A 100 -5.07 -4.33 8.85
C MET A 100 -4.99 -4.09 7.35
N LEU A 101 -3.98 -4.66 6.67
CA LEU A 101 -3.86 -4.53 5.22
C LEU A 101 -5.01 -5.26 4.51
N ARG A 102 -5.32 -6.49 4.93
CA ARG A 102 -6.45 -7.25 4.39
C ARG A 102 -7.77 -6.49 4.54
N THR A 103 -8.08 -6.01 5.75
CA THR A 103 -9.27 -5.19 6.00
C THR A 103 -9.30 -3.93 5.14
N ALA A 104 -8.15 -3.28 4.95
CA ALA A 104 -8.06 -2.08 4.12
C ALA A 104 -8.38 -2.36 2.65
N ILE A 105 -7.89 -3.49 2.12
CA ILE A 105 -8.14 -3.97 0.75
C ILE A 105 -9.61 -4.37 0.60
N ASP A 106 -10.14 -5.17 1.53
CA ASP A 106 -11.50 -5.72 1.47
C ASP A 106 -12.54 -4.59 1.41
N LYS A 107 -12.40 -3.53 2.23
CA LYS A 107 -13.28 -2.35 2.18
C LYS A 107 -13.37 -1.71 0.79
N LEU A 108 -12.26 -1.65 0.06
CA LEU A 108 -12.22 -1.07 -1.27
C LEU A 108 -12.79 -2.03 -2.32
N LEU A 109 -12.58 -3.34 -2.15
CA LEU A 109 -13.13 -4.37 -3.03
C LEU A 109 -14.65 -4.49 -2.89
N ASP A 110 -15.16 -4.47 -1.66
CA ASP A 110 -16.59 -4.60 -1.36
C ASP A 110 -17.41 -3.51 -2.04
N ASP A 111 -16.89 -2.28 -2.05
CA ASP A 111 -17.52 -1.15 -2.74
C ASP A 111 -17.09 -0.97 -4.20
N ARG A 112 -16.31 -1.92 -4.73
CA ARG A 112 -15.72 -1.90 -6.08
C ARG A 112 -14.97 -0.61 -6.38
N ILE A 113 -14.31 0.00 -5.40
CA ILE A 113 -13.37 1.10 -5.64
C ILE A 113 -12.13 0.58 -6.35
N ILE A 114 -11.64 -0.58 -5.89
CA ILE A 114 -10.67 -1.39 -6.60
C ILE A 114 -11.33 -2.72 -7.01
N ILE A 115 -10.71 -3.41 -7.95
CA ILE A 115 -11.11 -4.73 -8.40
C ILE A 115 -9.93 -5.69 -8.32
N ARG A 116 -10.24 -6.98 -8.19
CA ARG A 116 -9.24 -8.05 -8.16
C ARG A 116 -9.28 -8.88 -9.46
N GLY A 117 -8.13 -9.38 -9.87
CA GLY A 117 -7.96 -10.29 -10.99
C GLY A 117 -6.92 -11.38 -10.66
N ASN A 118 -6.74 -12.31 -11.59
CA ASN A 118 -5.68 -13.31 -11.51
C ASN A 118 -5.09 -13.55 -12.91
N PHE A 119 -3.86 -13.09 -13.10
CA PHE A 119 -3.10 -13.26 -14.34
C PHE A 119 -1.80 -14.03 -14.10
N ASN A 120 -1.78 -14.85 -13.05
CA ASN A 120 -0.61 -15.66 -12.72
C ASN A 120 -0.44 -16.79 -13.74
N LYS A 121 0.81 -17.11 -14.07
CA LYS A 121 1.13 -18.21 -15.00
C LYS A 121 0.87 -19.59 -14.40
N HIS A 122 0.93 -19.70 -13.08
CA HIS A 122 0.83 -20.97 -12.36
C HIS A 122 -0.26 -20.90 -11.31
N GLY A 123 -1.09 -21.95 -11.22
CA GLY A 123 -2.24 -21.97 -10.30
C GLY A 123 -1.89 -22.03 -8.81
N TYR A 124 -0.65 -22.37 -8.46
CA TYR A 124 -0.18 -22.33 -7.07
C TYR A 124 0.30 -20.92 -6.65
N ASP A 125 0.50 -20.01 -7.60
CA ASP A 125 0.87 -18.63 -7.32
C ASP A 125 -0.34 -17.88 -6.76
N GLN A 126 -0.22 -17.44 -5.51
CA GLN A 126 -1.27 -16.74 -4.76
C GLN A 126 -1.20 -15.21 -4.93
N THR A 127 -0.37 -14.71 -5.86
CA THR A 127 -0.27 -13.28 -6.17
C THR A 127 -1.62 -12.75 -6.62
N THR A 128 -2.13 -11.74 -5.91
CA THR A 128 -3.38 -11.08 -6.30
C THR A 128 -3.07 -9.87 -7.18
N TRP A 129 -3.85 -9.71 -8.24
CA TRP A 129 -3.78 -8.55 -9.13
C TRP A 129 -4.88 -7.56 -8.76
N TYR A 130 -4.55 -6.27 -8.75
CA TYR A 130 -5.43 -5.18 -8.40
C TYR A 130 -5.49 -4.14 -9.52
N SER A 131 -6.69 -3.62 -9.78
CA SER A 131 -6.91 -2.47 -10.65
C SER A 131 -7.97 -1.54 -10.06
N ILE A 132 -8.19 -0.36 -10.64
CA ILE A 132 -9.21 0.60 -10.19
C ILE A 132 -10.46 0.47 -11.06
N ASP A 133 -11.63 0.49 -10.42
CA ASP A 133 -12.89 0.68 -11.15
C ASP A 133 -13.13 2.17 -11.34
N ASN A 134 -12.62 2.70 -12.45
CA ASN A 134 -12.69 4.11 -12.80
C ASN A 134 -14.14 4.64 -12.84
N ASN A 135 -15.09 3.80 -13.28
CA ASN A 135 -16.51 4.19 -13.34
C ASN A 135 -17.09 4.33 -11.94
N ARG A 136 -16.74 3.42 -11.03
CA ARG A 136 -17.20 3.47 -9.63
C ARG A 136 -16.58 4.66 -8.89
N VAL A 137 -15.27 4.86 -9.03
CA VAL A 137 -14.55 6.00 -8.43
C VAL A 137 -15.14 7.33 -8.91
N LYS A 138 -15.33 7.50 -10.22
CA LYS A 138 -15.94 8.71 -10.79
C LYS A 138 -17.34 8.98 -10.23
N ARG A 139 -18.15 7.94 -10.06
CA ARG A 139 -19.52 8.08 -9.53
C ARG A 139 -19.55 8.55 -8.07
N ILE A 140 -18.61 8.12 -7.25
CA ILE A 140 -18.62 8.40 -5.80
C ILE A 140 -17.96 9.73 -5.48
N PHE A 141 -16.91 10.09 -6.21
CA PHE A 141 -16.05 11.22 -5.86
C PHE A 141 -16.03 12.34 -6.92
N ASP A 142 -16.92 12.28 -7.93
CA ASP A 142 -17.03 13.27 -9.02
C ASP A 142 -15.69 13.59 -9.70
N TYR A 143 -14.83 12.57 -9.85
CA TYR A 143 -13.54 12.75 -10.51
C TYR A 143 -13.75 12.90 -12.03
N GLY A 144 -13.68 14.13 -12.51
CA GLY A 144 -13.78 14.47 -13.94
C GLY A 144 -12.71 13.80 -14.80
N HIS A 145 -11.50 13.60 -14.26
CA HIS A 145 -10.39 12.84 -14.84
C HIS A 145 -9.49 12.31 -13.71
N ILE A 146 -8.99 11.08 -13.84
CA ILE A 146 -8.11 10.40 -12.85
C ILE A 146 -6.76 11.12 -12.67
N ASP A 147 -6.44 12.07 -13.54
CA ASP A 147 -5.20 12.83 -13.52
C ASP A 147 -4.95 13.60 -12.21
N LEU A 148 -5.99 13.86 -11.41
CA LEU A 148 -5.89 14.53 -10.11
C LEU A 148 -5.56 13.59 -8.94
N LEU A 149 -5.44 12.28 -9.15
CA LEU A 149 -5.05 11.30 -8.12
C LEU A 149 -3.54 11.03 -8.10
N ILE A 150 -2.73 11.76 -8.90
CA ILE A 150 -1.30 11.48 -9.06
C ILE A 150 -0.38 12.66 -8.62
N LEU A 151 -0.93 13.72 -8.04
CA LEU A 151 -0.17 14.81 -7.39
C LEU A 151 -0.41 14.80 -5.89
#